data_AF-A0A9D8JNP9-F1
#
_entry.id   AF-A0A9D8JNP9-F1
#
_cell.length_a   1.000
_cell.length_b   1.000
_cell.length_c   1.000
_cell.angle_alpha   90.00
_cell.angle_beta   90.00
_cell.angle_gamma   90.00
#
_symmetry.space_group_name_H-M   'P 1'
#
loop_
_entity.id
_entity.type
_entity.pdbx_description
1 polymer ?
#
loop_
_entity_poly.entity_id
_entity_poly.type
_entity_poly.pdbx_seq_one_letter_code
_entity_poly.pdbx_strand_id
1 'polypeptide(L)'
;MQVILGEFKIYRGDSLIEEIEWDRKQPKQLLMSILSHRGKRVAKEVLIDDLWPDEKPGIAENNFKTTLQRLRKSLEPIIHKDFGSSYIHLHEGSAFLDPGSCEVDVDHFTLLIKQGDAEEKKALRAGLETKPDAVTNALYEKVLQHLNINNDSTHRR
;
A
#
# COMPACT_ATOMS: atom_id res chain seq x y z
N MET A 1 -5.42 -20.27 -8.98
CA MET A 1 -4.53 -19.10 -8.88
C MET A 1 -5.29 -18.00 -8.16
N GLN A 2 -4.93 -17.72 -6.91
CA GLN A 2 -5.18 -16.44 -6.25
C GLN A 2 -4.27 -16.38 -5.01
N VAL A 3 -3.30 -15.47 -5.01
CA VAL A 3 -2.60 -15.05 -3.80
C VAL A 3 -3.15 -13.67 -3.47
N ILE A 4 -3.75 -13.51 -2.30
CA ILE A 4 -3.96 -12.18 -1.72
C ILE A 4 -3.71 -12.28 -0.22
N LEU A 5 -2.78 -11.48 0.27
CA LEU A 5 -2.68 -11.21 1.70
C LEU A 5 -3.81 -10.23 2.03
N GLY A 6 -4.99 -10.78 2.34
CA GLY A 6 -6.18 -10.03 2.76
C GLY A 6 -6.95 -9.33 1.63
N GLU A 7 -8.17 -8.88 1.94
CA GLU A 7 -8.96 -8.03 1.05
C GLU A 7 -8.43 -6.60 1.12
N PHE A 8 -8.23 -5.95 -0.04
CA PHE A 8 -7.89 -4.52 -0.08
C PHE A 8 -9.08 -3.68 0.39
N LYS A 9 -9.00 -3.20 1.63
CA LYS A 9 -10.01 -2.39 2.29
C LYS A 9 -9.47 -1.01 2.59
N ILE A 10 -10.30 0.00 2.37
CA ILE A 10 -9.99 1.39 2.69
C ILE A 10 -11.13 1.92 3.54
N TYR A 11 -10.76 2.53 4.65
CA TYR A 11 -11.71 3.14 5.56
C TYR A 11 -11.55 4.66 5.50
N ARG A 12 -12.69 5.36 5.43
CA ARG A 12 -12.79 6.81 5.58
C ARG A 12 -13.42 7.09 6.94
N GLY A 13 -12.58 7.39 7.93
CA GLY A 13 -12.98 7.27 9.33
C GLY A 13 -13.31 5.81 9.65
N ASP A 14 -14.49 5.55 10.20
CA ASP A 14 -14.95 4.18 10.52
C ASP A 14 -15.73 3.50 9.38
N SER A 15 -15.96 4.19 8.27
CA SER A 15 -16.76 3.69 7.15
C SER A 15 -15.87 3.06 6.08
N LEU A 16 -16.15 1.80 5.73
CA LEU A 16 -15.52 1.15 4.57
C LEU A 16 -15.96 1.86 3.28
N ILE A 17 -15.00 2.21 2.42
CA ILE A 17 -15.29 2.70 1.07
C ILE A 17 -15.70 1.51 0.20
N GLU A 18 -16.95 1.48 -0.23
CA GLU A 18 -17.49 0.40 -1.05
C GLU A 18 -17.03 0.49 -2.51
N GLU A 19 -17.10 -0.63 -3.26
CA GLU A 19 -16.67 -0.68 -4.67
C GLU A 19 -17.41 0.35 -5.55
N ILE A 20 -18.68 0.63 -5.23
CA ILE A 20 -19.53 1.61 -5.94
C ILE A 20 -19.01 3.05 -5.80
N GLU A 21 -18.31 3.39 -4.70
CA GLU A 21 -17.81 4.74 -4.42
C GLU A 21 -16.56 5.10 -5.24
N TRP A 22 -15.89 4.11 -5.85
CA TRP A 22 -14.71 4.35 -6.68
C TRP A 22 -15.04 4.95 -8.05
N ASP A 23 -16.32 4.92 -8.48
CA ASP A 23 -16.85 5.26 -9.83
C ASP A 23 -16.26 4.40 -10.96
N ARG A 24 -14.93 4.24 -10.98
CA ARG A 24 -14.14 3.50 -11.96
C ARG A 24 -13.06 2.67 -11.26
N LYS A 25 -12.45 1.74 -11.99
CA LYS A 25 -11.36 0.91 -11.48
C LYS A 25 -10.04 1.68 -11.33
N GLN A 26 -9.77 2.62 -12.23
CA GLN A 26 -8.49 3.32 -12.30
C GLN A 26 -8.14 4.11 -11.03
N PRO A 27 -9.06 4.85 -10.37
CA PRO A 27 -8.76 5.51 -9.11
C PRO A 27 -8.24 4.56 -8.02
N LYS A 28 -8.88 3.40 -7.87
CA LYS A 28 -8.47 2.36 -6.93
C LYS A 28 -7.10 1.78 -7.30
N GLN A 29 -6.86 1.52 -8.59
CA GLN A 29 -5.57 1.04 -9.09
C GLN A 29 -4.44 2.07 -8.87
N LEU A 30 -4.72 3.36 -9.06
CA LEU A 30 -3.76 4.42 -8.81
C LEU A 30 -3.36 4.45 -7.34
N LEU A 31 -4.32 4.31 -6.43
CA LEU A 31 -4.03 4.23 -5.01
C LEU A 31 -3.20 2.98 -4.65
N MET A 32 -3.55 1.82 -5.20
CA MET A 32 -2.76 0.59 -5.02
C MET A 32 -1.34 0.76 -5.53
N SER A 33 -1.13 1.40 -6.68
CA SER A 33 0.21 1.70 -7.21
C SER A 33 0.98 2.63 -6.27
N ILE A 34 0.38 3.71 -5.77
CA ILE A 34 1.03 4.59 -4.78
C ILE A 34 1.44 3.81 -3.51
N LEU A 35 0.55 2.97 -2.97
CA LEU A 35 0.82 2.17 -1.77
C LEU A 35 1.89 1.08 -2.01
N SER A 36 1.93 0.49 -3.20
CA SER A 36 2.90 -0.55 -3.57
C SER A 36 4.35 -0.04 -3.56
N HIS A 37 4.54 1.27 -3.66
CA HIS A 37 5.84 1.93 -3.58
C HIS A 37 6.30 2.21 -2.12
N ARG A 38 5.70 1.54 -1.13
CA ARG A 38 6.19 1.41 0.26
C ARG A 38 6.49 2.76 0.94
N GLY A 39 5.49 3.63 1.00
CA GLY A 39 5.53 4.85 1.84
C GLY A 39 6.34 6.02 1.26
N LYS A 40 6.51 6.09 -0.06
CA LYS A 40 7.27 7.17 -0.72
C LYS A 40 6.39 8.08 -1.55
N ARG A 41 6.88 9.30 -1.73
CA ARG A 41 6.52 10.17 -2.86
C ARG A 41 6.89 9.45 -4.15
N VAL A 42 5.89 9.14 -4.97
CA VAL A 42 6.05 8.41 -6.23
C VAL A 42 5.97 9.40 -7.37
N ALA A 43 7.00 9.44 -8.22
CA ALA A 43 6.98 10.28 -9.42
C ALA A 43 5.76 9.91 -10.28
N LYS A 44 5.05 10.91 -10.80
CA LYS A 44 3.86 10.68 -11.62
C LYS A 44 4.18 9.86 -12.87
N GLU A 45 5.39 9.95 -13.40
CA GLU A 45 5.85 9.18 -14.55
C GLU A 45 5.84 7.68 -14.25
N VAL A 46 6.28 7.28 -13.05
CA VAL A 46 6.21 5.88 -12.61
C VAL A 46 4.75 5.43 -12.48
N LEU A 47 3.90 6.25 -11.89
CA LEU A 47 2.46 5.95 -11.76
C LEU A 47 1.75 5.89 -13.12
N ILE A 48 2.23 6.67 -14.09
CA ILE A 48 1.74 6.64 -15.48
C ILE A 48 2.15 5.33 -16.14
N ASP A 49 3.42 4.94 -16.03
CA ASP A 49 3.92 3.69 -16.60
C ASP A 49 3.25 2.45 -15.99
N ASP A 50 2.90 2.49 -14.70
CA ASP A 50 2.16 1.41 -14.02
C ASP A 50 0.75 1.20 -14.59
N LEU A 51 0.03 2.28 -14.91
CA LEU A 51 -1.40 2.23 -15.27
C LEU A 51 -1.67 2.30 -16.77
N TRP A 52 -0.80 2.98 -17.52
CA TRP A 52 -0.96 3.26 -18.95
C TRP A 52 0.36 3.06 -19.72
N PRO A 53 1.01 1.88 -19.62
CA PRO A 53 2.32 1.65 -20.25
C PRO A 53 2.30 1.78 -21.78
N ASP A 54 1.15 1.52 -22.41
CA ASP A 54 0.99 1.49 -23.86
C ASP A 54 0.45 2.81 -24.44
N GLU A 55 0.15 3.81 -23.61
CA GLU A 55 -0.41 5.07 -24.07
C GLU A 55 0.66 6.09 -24.48
N LYS A 56 0.29 6.97 -25.43
CA LYS A 56 1.16 8.09 -25.80
C LYS A 56 1.32 9.05 -24.61
N PRO A 57 2.50 9.66 -24.40
CA PRO A 57 2.78 10.46 -23.21
C PRO A 57 1.74 11.55 -22.88
N GLY A 58 1.26 12.28 -23.90
CA GLY A 58 0.24 13.33 -23.69
C GLY A 58 -1.14 12.81 -23.29
N ILE A 59 -1.51 11.60 -23.73
CA ILE A 59 -2.78 10.97 -23.36
C ILE A 59 -2.66 10.41 -21.94
N ALA A 60 -1.55 9.73 -21.66
CA ALA A 60 -1.28 9.12 -20.36
C ALA A 60 -1.23 10.16 -19.23
N GLU A 61 -0.59 11.31 -19.47
CA GLU A 61 -0.56 12.45 -18.52
C GLU A 61 -1.96 13.01 -18.23
N ASN A 62 -2.84 13.10 -19.24
CA ASN A 62 -4.22 13.56 -19.06
C ASN A 62 -5.06 12.54 -18.29
N ASN A 63 -4.84 11.25 -18.57
CA ASN A 63 -5.47 10.14 -17.87
C ASN A 63 -5.04 10.10 -16.41
N PHE A 64 -3.76 10.31 -16.12
CA PHE A 64 -3.25 10.45 -14.76
C PHE A 64 -3.95 11.59 -14.00
N LYS A 65 -3.99 12.81 -14.57
CA LYS A 65 -4.63 13.97 -13.93
C LYS A 65 -6.11 13.71 -13.61
N THR A 66 -6.84 13.17 -14.58
CA THR A 66 -8.27 12.86 -14.42
C THR A 66 -8.50 11.78 -13.36
N THR A 67 -7.66 10.74 -13.38
CA THR A 67 -7.74 9.62 -12.42
C THR A 67 -7.38 10.08 -11.02
N LEU A 68 -6.36 10.92 -10.87
CA LEU A 68 -5.98 11.52 -9.59
C LEU A 68 -7.11 12.37 -9.00
N GLN A 69 -7.80 13.16 -9.83
CA GLN A 69 -8.95 13.95 -9.36
C GLN A 69 -10.12 13.06 -8.93
N ARG A 70 -10.37 11.96 -9.63
CA ARG A 70 -11.39 10.98 -9.25
C ARG A 70 -11.01 10.27 -7.95
N LEU A 71 -9.76 9.84 -7.82
CA LEU A 71 -9.23 9.25 -6.58
C LEU A 71 -9.47 10.16 -5.38
N ARG A 72 -9.11 11.44 -5.50
CA ARG A 72 -9.37 12.42 -4.43
C ARG A 72 -10.85 12.52 -4.08
N LYS A 73 -11.75 12.54 -5.06
CA LYS A 73 -13.21 12.59 -4.81
C LYS A 73 -13.75 11.31 -4.16
N SER A 74 -13.24 10.14 -4.53
CA SER A 74 -13.66 8.87 -3.91
C SER A 74 -13.22 8.79 -2.44
N LEU A 75 -12.00 9.25 -2.14
CA LEU A 75 -11.49 9.30 -0.77
C LEU A 75 -12.10 10.44 0.05
N GLU A 76 -12.38 11.58 -0.59
CA GLU A 76 -12.83 12.81 0.06
C GLU A 76 -13.95 13.43 -0.77
N PRO A 77 -15.21 13.02 -0.55
CA PRO A 77 -16.35 13.52 -1.35
C PRO A 77 -16.56 15.03 -1.25
N ILE A 78 -16.18 15.61 -0.11
CA ILE A 78 -16.28 17.05 0.19
C ILE A 78 -14.86 17.60 0.31
N ILE A 79 -14.31 18.07 -0.82
CA ILE A 79 -12.99 18.71 -0.86
C ILE A 79 -13.16 20.22 -0.65
N HIS A 80 -12.50 20.78 0.36
CA HIS A 80 -12.47 22.23 0.54
C HIS A 80 -11.60 22.89 -0.54
N LYS A 81 -12.17 23.86 -1.27
CA LYS A 81 -11.49 24.48 -2.42
C LYS A 81 -10.16 25.15 -2.04
N ASP A 82 -10.10 25.72 -0.84
CA ASP A 82 -8.94 26.49 -0.39
C ASP A 82 -7.79 25.61 0.14
N PHE A 83 -8.08 24.37 0.57
CA PHE A 83 -7.09 23.47 1.18
C PHE A 83 -6.68 22.32 0.25
N GLY A 84 -7.47 22.03 -0.80
CA GLY A 84 -7.22 20.89 -1.66
C GLY A 84 -7.57 19.57 -0.95
N SER A 85 -6.99 18.47 -1.43
CA SER A 85 -7.24 17.16 -0.82
C SER A 85 -6.40 16.94 0.43
N SER A 86 -7.02 16.37 1.46
CA SER A 86 -6.41 16.04 2.75
C SER A 86 -5.63 14.72 2.74
N TYR A 87 -5.96 13.79 1.84
CA TYR A 87 -5.39 12.44 1.85
C TYR A 87 -4.33 12.22 0.77
N ILE A 88 -4.52 12.74 -0.44
CA ILE A 88 -3.62 12.49 -1.58
C ILE A 88 -3.11 13.79 -2.17
N HIS A 89 -1.80 13.98 -2.06
CA HIS A 89 -1.10 15.16 -2.56
C HIS A 89 -0.35 14.86 -3.86
N LEU A 90 -0.16 15.90 -4.67
CA LEU A 90 0.77 15.91 -5.81
C LEU A 90 1.64 17.15 -5.62
N HIS A 91 2.93 16.96 -5.38
CA HIS A 91 3.87 18.04 -5.12
C HIS A 91 5.19 17.73 -5.83
N GLU A 92 5.73 18.72 -6.54
CA GLU A 92 6.97 18.57 -7.33
C GLU A 92 6.95 17.32 -8.23
N GLY A 93 5.81 17.07 -8.90
CA GLY A 93 5.65 15.93 -9.80
C GLY A 93 5.47 14.58 -9.12
N SER A 94 5.47 14.51 -7.79
CA SER A 94 5.33 13.25 -7.05
C SER A 94 4.02 13.18 -6.25
N ALA A 95 3.32 12.05 -6.35
CA ALA A 95 2.11 11.77 -5.59
C ALA A 95 2.41 10.96 -4.31
N PHE A 96 1.67 11.24 -3.24
CA PHE A 96 1.84 10.57 -1.94
C PHE A 96 0.57 10.67 -1.08
N LEU A 97 0.44 9.76 -0.13
CA LEU A 97 -0.53 9.83 0.97
C LEU A 97 0.00 10.78 2.05
N ASP A 98 -0.89 11.57 2.65
CA ASP A 98 -0.55 12.36 3.84
C ASP A 98 -0.35 11.45 5.06
N PRO A 99 0.86 11.38 5.64
CA PRO A 99 1.12 10.51 6.78
C PRO A 99 0.45 11.01 8.08
N GLY A 100 -0.02 12.26 8.13
CA GLY A 100 -0.76 12.80 9.28
C GLY A 100 -2.24 12.40 9.28
N SER A 101 -2.78 12.08 8.11
CA SER A 101 -4.21 11.83 7.88
C SER A 101 -4.51 10.40 7.43
N CYS A 102 -3.47 9.60 7.15
CA CYS A 102 -3.60 8.24 6.64
C CYS A 102 -2.74 7.27 7.45
N GLU A 103 -3.33 6.14 7.83
CA GLU A 103 -2.64 5.00 8.41
C GLU A 103 -2.65 3.83 7.41
N VAL A 104 -1.51 3.16 7.26
CA VAL A 104 -1.36 1.98 6.41
C VAL A 104 -0.91 0.81 7.27
N ASP A 105 -1.64 -0.31 7.20
CA ASP A 105 -1.41 -1.50 8.01
C ASP A 105 0.02 -2.06 7.89
N VAL A 106 0.60 -2.00 6.68
CA VAL A 106 1.96 -2.46 6.39
C VAL A 106 3.00 -1.67 7.18
N ASP A 107 2.75 -0.39 7.47
CA ASP A 107 3.67 0.45 8.25
C ASP A 107 3.63 0.02 9.72
N HIS A 108 2.44 -0.25 10.27
CA HIS A 108 2.27 -0.77 11.61
C HIS A 108 2.91 -2.17 11.77
N PHE A 109 2.67 -3.05 10.81
CA PHE A 109 3.28 -4.38 10.77
C PHE A 109 4.81 -4.30 10.70
N THR A 110 5.35 -3.41 9.86
CA THR A 110 6.80 -3.19 9.74
C THR A 110 7.41 -2.63 11.03
N LEU A 111 6.68 -1.76 11.74
CA LEU A 111 7.10 -1.25 13.05
C LEU A 111 7.18 -2.39 14.09
N LEU A 112 6.16 -3.25 14.15
CA LEU A 112 6.13 -4.38 15.07
C LEU A 112 7.29 -5.36 14.83
N ILE A 113 7.62 -5.65 13.56
CA ILE A 113 8.81 -6.48 13.22
C ILE A 113 10.09 -5.84 13.79
N LYS A 114 10.30 -4.55 13.56
CA LYS A 114 11.51 -3.84 14.06
C LYS A 114 11.60 -3.87 15.59
N GLN A 115 10.46 -3.75 16.27
CA GLN A 115 10.40 -3.85 17.73
C GLN A 115 10.73 -5.26 18.20
N GLY A 116 10.17 -6.28 17.54
CA GLY A 116 10.49 -7.69 17.79
C GLY A 116 11.99 -7.97 17.64
N ASP A 117 12.60 -7.57 16.52
CA ASP A 117 14.04 -7.73 16.27
C ASP A 117 14.90 -7.04 17.34
N ALA A 118 14.46 -5.89 17.84
CA ALA A 118 15.18 -5.15 18.87
C ALA A 118 15.12 -5.85 20.23
N GLU A 119 13.95 -6.39 20.61
CA GLU A 119 13.77 -7.14 21.85
C GLU A 119 14.51 -8.48 21.82
N GLU A 120 14.48 -9.20 20.69
CA GLU A 120 15.26 -10.43 20.50
C GLU A 120 16.76 -10.16 20.70
N LYS A 121 17.30 -9.11 20.08
CA LYS A 121 18.71 -8.72 20.26
C LYS A 121 19.04 -8.37 21.71
N LYS A 122 18.13 -7.75 22.46
CA LYS A 122 18.32 -7.47 23.89
C LYS A 122 18.32 -8.76 24.71
N ALA A 123 17.39 -9.68 24.44
CA ALA A 123 17.29 -10.95 25.14
C ALA A 123 18.54 -11.82 24.92
N LEU A 124 19.02 -11.92 23.68
CA LEU A 124 20.27 -12.61 23.34
C LEU A 124 21.48 -12.01 24.07
N ARG A 125 21.59 -10.68 24.13
CA ARG A 125 22.65 -10.00 24.89
C ARG A 125 22.56 -10.26 26.40
N ALA A 126 21.36 -10.47 26.92
CA ALA A 126 21.12 -10.80 28.32
C ALA A 126 21.28 -12.31 28.63
N GLY A 127 21.60 -13.15 27.63
CA GLY A 127 21.73 -14.60 27.80
C GLY A 127 20.39 -15.34 27.98
N LEU A 128 19.28 -14.69 27.62
CA LEU A 128 17.96 -15.30 27.67
C LEU A 128 17.72 -16.10 26.38
N GLU A 129 17.56 -17.42 26.49
CA GLU A 129 17.04 -18.23 25.38
C GLU A 129 15.55 -17.90 25.19
N THR A 130 15.23 -17.07 24.20
CA THR A 130 13.85 -16.86 23.78
C THR A 130 13.46 -17.96 22.80
N LYS A 131 12.70 -18.94 23.26
CA LYS A 131 11.99 -19.87 22.35
C LYS A 131 10.66 -19.23 21.96
N PRO A 132 10.33 -19.12 20.67
CA PRO A 132 9.00 -18.70 20.26
C PRO A 132 7.98 -19.64 20.90
N ASP A 133 6.92 -19.07 21.47
CA ASP A 133 5.82 -19.87 21.98
C ASP A 133 5.07 -20.57 20.84
N ALA A 134 4.20 -21.50 21.19
CA ALA A 134 3.44 -22.28 20.20
C ALA A 134 2.59 -21.37 19.28
N VAL A 135 2.15 -20.21 19.77
CA VAL A 135 1.33 -19.25 19.02
C VAL A 135 2.17 -18.53 17.97
N THR A 136 3.38 -18.09 18.37
CA THR A 136 4.33 -17.40 17.51
C THR A 136 4.83 -18.32 16.40
N ASN A 137 5.16 -19.57 16.72
CA ASN A 137 5.53 -20.57 15.71
C ASN A 137 4.37 -20.87 14.75
N ALA A 138 3.14 -21.03 15.26
CA ALA A 138 1.99 -21.27 14.41
C ALA A 138 1.70 -20.09 13.46
N LEU A 139 1.86 -18.84 13.94
CA LEU A 139 1.72 -17.64 13.12
C LEU A 139 2.83 -17.54 12.07
N TYR A 140 4.08 -17.79 12.45
CA TYR A 140 5.24 -17.76 11.54
C TYR A 140 5.10 -18.80 10.41
N GLU A 141 4.74 -20.03 10.74
CA GLU A 141 4.47 -21.09 9.77
C GLU A 141 3.32 -20.72 8.83
N LYS A 142 2.24 -20.13 9.37
CA LYS A 142 1.12 -19.66 8.56
C LYS A 142 1.56 -18.56 7.60
N VAL A 143 2.38 -17.59 8.04
CA VAL A 143 2.92 -16.54 7.16
C VAL A 143 3.82 -17.13 6.08
N LEU A 144 4.74 -18.04 6.43
CA LEU A 144 5.62 -18.71 5.47
C LEU A 144 4.86 -19.51 4.41
N GLN A 145 3.79 -20.21 4.80
CA GLN A 145 2.92 -20.91 3.84
C GLN A 145 2.30 -19.98 2.80
N HIS A 146 2.00 -18.72 3.18
CA HIS A 146 1.46 -17.72 2.25
C HIS A 146 2.55 -17.05 1.41
N LEU A 147 3.79 -16.97 1.91
CA LEU A 147 4.93 -16.39 1.18
C LEU A 147 5.59 -17.36 0.18
N ASN A 148 5.54 -18.68 0.42
CA ASN A 148 6.17 -19.70 -0.42
C ASN A 148 5.47 -20.01 -1.76
N ILE A 149 4.53 -19.18 -2.21
CA ILE A 149 3.90 -19.34 -3.54
C ILE A 149 4.73 -18.67 -4.66
N ASN A 150 5.79 -17.92 -4.33
CA ASN A 150 6.55 -17.14 -5.33
C ASN A 150 7.98 -17.61 -5.65
N ASN A 151 8.42 -18.80 -5.22
CA ASN A 151 9.77 -19.29 -5.53
C ASN A 151 9.83 -20.58 -6.37
N ASP A 152 8.78 -20.88 -7.14
CA ASP A 152 8.82 -21.96 -8.13
C ASP A 152 8.48 -21.44 -9.53
N SER A 153 9.34 -20.59 -10.08
CA SER A 153 9.41 -20.32 -11.52
C SER A 153 10.85 -20.11 -12.00
N THR A 154 11.77 -20.96 -11.52
CA THR A 154 13.05 -21.20 -12.19
C THR A 154 13.37 -22.70 -12.22
N HIS A 155 12.70 -23.42 -13.13
CA HIS A 155 13.35 -24.40 -14.01
C HIS A 155 12.33 -25.15 -14.89
N ARG A 156 12.40 -24.92 -16.20
CA ARG A 156 12.36 -25.88 -17.34
C ARG A 156 12.13 -25.04 -18.60
N ARG A 157 13.21 -24.77 -19.33
CA ARG A 157 13.58 -25.41 -20.61
C ARG A 157 12.68 -24.98 -21.76
#